data_AF-A0A9J5WVG2-F1
#
_entry.id   AF-A0A9J5WVG2-F1
#
_cell.length_a   1.000
_cell.length_b   1.000
_cell.length_c   1.000
_cell.angle_alpha   90.00
_cell.angle_beta   90.00
_cell.angle_gamma   90.00
#
_symmetry.space_group_name_H-M   'P 1'
#
loop_
_entity.id
_entity.type
_entity.pdbx_description
1 polymer ?
#
loop_
_entity_poly.entity_id
_entity_poly.type
_entity_poly.pdbx_seq_one_letter_code
_entity_poly.pdbx_strand_id
1 'polypeptide(L)'
;MKDYGVKESWTKLFTIRKTHIVLVTPIYVFADGEVLLLYQEDCFYRDFRTSKGPYEPLPSNRTLLQGYVYTESLISPKLLI
;
A
#
# COMPACT_ATOMS: atom_id res chain seq x y z
N MET A 1 6.52 -4.20 19.08
CA MET A 1 6.11 -5.48 19.68
C MET A 1 6.31 -5.36 21.17
N LYS A 2 5.31 -4.90 21.91
CA LYS A 2 5.34 -4.92 23.38
C LYS A 2 4.42 -6.04 23.81
N ASP A 3 5.00 -7.13 24.28
CA ASP A 3 4.60 -8.10 25.33
C ASP A 3 3.11 -8.40 25.64
N TYR A 4 2.16 -8.07 24.76
CA TYR A 4 0.72 -8.12 25.06
C TYR A 4 -0.12 -9.07 24.18
N GLY A 5 0.46 -10.05 23.49
CA GLY A 5 -0.33 -10.89 22.59
C GLY A 5 0.07 -12.35 22.57
N VAL A 6 -0.87 -13.21 22.98
CA VAL A 6 -0.94 -14.64 22.64
C VAL A 6 -0.47 -14.80 21.19
N LYS A 7 0.58 -15.61 20.98
CA LYS A 7 1.30 -15.68 19.69
C LYS A 7 0.37 -16.12 18.55
N GLU A 8 -0.66 -16.87 18.89
CA GLU A 8 -1.71 -17.39 18.03
C GLU A 8 -2.68 -16.30 17.55
N SER A 9 -2.74 -15.14 18.23
CA SER A 9 -3.60 -14.01 17.86
C SER A 9 -3.01 -13.11 16.77
N TRP A 10 -1.81 -13.41 16.26
CA TRP A 10 -1.16 -12.61 15.23
C TRP A 10 -1.42 -13.19 13.83
N THR A 11 -2.06 -12.41 12.98
CA THR A 11 -2.25 -12.77 11.57
C THR A 11 -1.09 -12.26 10.73
N LYS A 12 -0.45 -13.16 9.98
CA LYS A 12 0.57 -12.78 9.01
C LYS A 12 -0.09 -12.04 7.83
N LEU A 13 0.21 -10.75 7.69
CA LEU A 13 -0.29 -9.94 6.58
C LEU A 13 0.61 -9.97 5.34
N PHE A 14 1.93 -10.12 5.52
CA PHE A 14 2.87 -10.06 4.40
C PHE A 14 4.13 -10.90 4.66
N THR A 15 4.74 -11.42 3.59
CA THR A 15 6.09 -12.02 3.63
C THR A 15 6.96 -11.42 2.55
N ILE A 16 8.10 -10.84 2.93
CA ILE A 16 9.06 -10.27 1.99
C ILE A 16 10.22 -11.25 1.83
N ARG A 17 10.49 -11.68 0.59
CA ARG A 17 11.55 -12.64 0.24
C ARG A 17 12.66 -11.97 -0.57
N LYS A 18 13.18 -10.86 -0.06
CA LYS A 18 14.21 -10.06 -0.71
C LYS A 18 15.34 -9.79 0.28
N THR A 19 16.58 -9.89 -0.18
CA THR A 19 17.77 -9.43 0.54
C THR A 19 18.00 -7.96 0.19
N HIS A 20 18.59 -7.17 1.10
CA HIS A 20 18.83 -5.73 0.93
C HIS A 20 17.55 -4.88 0.89
N ILE A 21 16.82 -4.86 2.00
CA ILE A 21 15.66 -3.98 2.16
C ILE A 21 16.07 -2.81 3.04
N VAL A 22 15.96 -1.59 2.51
CA VAL A 22 16.26 -0.36 3.27
C VAL A 22 15.04 0.06 4.09
N LEU A 23 13.85 0.02 3.49
CA LEU A 23 12.61 0.46 4.13
C LEU A 23 11.43 -0.40 3.68
N VAL A 24 10.59 -0.74 4.65
CA VAL A 24 9.24 -1.29 4.44
C VAL A 24 8.32 -0.56 5.39
N THR A 25 7.28 0.06 4.86
CA THR A 25 6.28 0.73 5.68
C THR A 25 4.89 0.42 5.15
N PRO A 26 3.98 -0.11 5.97
CA PRO A 26 2.58 -0.21 5.59
C PRO A 26 1.98 1.18 5.51
N ILE A 27 1.38 1.51 4.37
CA ILE A 27 0.78 2.84 4.13
C ILE A 27 -0.75 2.78 4.10
N TYR A 28 -1.31 1.61 3.75
CA TYR A 28 -2.75 1.45 3.63
C TYR A 28 -3.16 -0.02 3.78
N VAL A 29 -4.37 -0.24 4.32
CA VAL A 29 -5.01 -1.57 4.37
C VAL A 29 -6.32 -1.47 3.60
N PHE A 30 -6.45 -2.30 2.56
CA PHE A 30 -7.64 -2.40 1.74
C PHE A 30 -8.76 -3.12 2.48
N ALA A 31 -10.00 -2.95 2.00
CA ALA A 31 -11.17 -3.59 2.59
C ALA A 31 -11.12 -5.14 2.53
N ASP A 32 -10.38 -5.71 1.58
CA ASP A 32 -10.14 -7.15 1.47
C ASP A 32 -9.02 -7.66 2.40
N GLY A 33 -8.44 -6.77 3.22
CA GLY A 33 -7.34 -7.08 4.14
C GLY A 33 -5.96 -7.08 3.49
N GLU A 34 -5.84 -6.78 2.19
CA GLU A 34 -4.53 -6.56 1.57
C GLU A 34 -3.87 -5.31 2.16
N VAL A 35 -2.54 -5.36 2.25
CA VAL A 35 -1.75 -4.23 2.74
C VAL A 35 -0.94 -3.65 1.58
N LEU A 36 -1.06 -2.35 1.38
CA LEU A 36 -0.16 -1.60 0.52
C LEU A 36 1.09 -1.24 1.33
N LEU A 37 2.24 -1.64 0.83
CA LEU A 37 3.54 -1.33 1.40
C LEU A 37 4.26 -0.32 0.52
N LEU A 38 4.85 0.68 1.13
CA LEU A 38 5.99 1.39 0.57
C LEU A 38 7.23 0.52 0.78
N TYR A 39 7.90 0.20 -0.32
CA TYR A 39 9.04 -0.71 -0.37
C TYR A 39 10.25 0.00 -0.98
N GLN A 40 11.41 -0.16 -0.35
CA GLN A 40 12.68 0.41 -0.81
C GLN A 40 13.79 -0.64 -0.73
N GLU A 41 14.32 -1.05 -1.89
CA GLU A 41 15.44 -2.01 -2.01
C GLU A 41 16.80 -1.30 -1.96
N ASP A 42 16.89 -0.05 -2.45
CA ASP A 42 18.11 0.75 -2.44
C ASP A 42 17.84 2.23 -2.14
N CYS A 43 18.88 3.07 -2.09
CA CYS A 43 18.72 4.51 -1.80
C CYS A 43 17.99 5.29 -2.90
N PHE A 44 17.74 4.70 -4.07
CA PHE A 44 17.34 5.41 -5.28
C PHE A 44 15.92 5.05 -5.76
N TYR A 45 15.37 3.93 -5.32
CA TYR A 45 14.08 3.42 -5.80
C TYR A 45 13.12 3.10 -4.66
N ARG A 46 11.99 3.81 -4.65
CA ARG A 46 10.84 3.56 -3.78
C ARG A 46 9.64 3.17 -4.64
N ASP A 47 9.07 2.02 -4.32
CA ASP A 47 7.90 1.46 -5.01
C ASP A 47 6.79 1.14 -4.03
N PHE A 48 5.60 0.97 -4.59
CA PHE A 48 4.46 0.42 -3.88
C PHE A 48 4.28 -1.06 -4.23
N ARG A 49 3.86 -1.85 -3.26
CA ARG A 49 3.65 -3.29 -3.44
C ARG A 49 2.53 -3.82 -2.55
N THR A 50 1.78 -4.81 -3.04
CA THR A 50 0.90 -5.66 -2.22
C THR A 50 1.34 -7.13 -2.26
N SER A 51 0.66 -8.00 -1.50
CA SER A 51 0.97 -9.43 -1.45
C SER A 51 0.81 -10.09 -2.81
N LYS A 52 -0.05 -9.54 -3.66
CA LYS A 52 -0.31 -10.00 -5.02
C LYS A 52 0.80 -9.63 -6.01
N GLY A 53 1.62 -8.62 -5.72
CA GLY A 53 2.68 -8.17 -6.64
C GLY A 53 3.01 -6.68 -6.51
N PRO A 54 3.94 -6.17 -7.34
CA PRO A 54 4.18 -4.74 -7.47
C PRO A 54 2.86 -4.01 -7.68
N TYR A 55 2.67 -2.92 -6.95
CA TYR A 55 1.52 -2.04 -7.11
C TYR A 55 1.97 -0.91 -8.01
N GLU A 56 1.82 -1.12 -9.32
CA GLU A 56 2.09 -0.08 -10.30
C GLU A 56 0.89 0.86 -10.36
N PRO A 57 0.99 2.12 -9.89
CA PRO A 57 0.18 3.15 -10.52
C PRO A 57 0.59 3.18 -12.00
N LEU A 58 -0.39 3.10 -12.91
CA LEU A 58 -0.36 3.32 -14.38
C LEU A 58 0.98 3.87 -14.95
N PRO A 59 1.45 3.42 -16.13
CA PRO A 59 2.87 3.45 -16.48
C PRO A 59 3.47 4.84 -16.27
N SER A 60 4.33 4.89 -15.25
CA SER A 60 5.08 6.06 -14.82
C SER A 60 6.06 6.48 -15.91
N ASN A 61 5.62 7.33 -16.83
CA ASN A 61 6.54 8.29 -17.40
C ASN A 61 6.70 9.43 -16.38
N ARG A 62 7.93 9.62 -15.91
CA ARG A 62 8.34 10.43 -14.74
C ARG A 62 8.00 11.93 -14.86
N THR A 63 6.72 12.25 -14.84
CA THR A 63 6.21 13.62 -14.84
C THR A 63 4.99 13.62 -13.94
N LEU A 64 5.20 14.10 -12.71
CA LEU A 64 4.16 14.53 -11.75
C LEU A 64 2.89 13.68 -11.82
N LEU A 65 2.88 12.56 -11.09
CA LEU A 65 1.68 11.76 -10.87
C LEU A 65 0.66 12.61 -10.08
N GLN A 66 -0.15 13.38 -10.80
CA GLN A 66 -1.37 13.95 -10.25
C GLN A 66 -2.39 12.82 -10.18
N GLY A 67 -2.34 12.08 -9.06
CA GLY A 67 -3.29 11.03 -8.75
C GLY A 67 -4.62 11.64 -8.35
N TYR A 68 -5.68 11.32 -9.08
CA TYR A 68 -7.04 11.62 -8.68
C TYR A 68 -7.63 10.38 -8.02
N VAL A 69 -8.01 10.48 -6.76
CA VAL A 69 -8.72 9.42 -6.04
C VAL A 69 -10.21 9.72 -6.14
N TYR A 70 -10.97 8.81 -6.74
CA TYR A 70 -12.42 8.87 -6.79
C TYR A 70 -12.99 7.81 -5.85
N THR A 71 -13.99 8.21 -5.07
CA THR A 71 -14.82 7.28 -4.29
C THR A 71 -16.22 7.29 -4.88
N GLU A 72 -16.85 6.14 -4.96
CA GLU A 72 -18.25 6.05 -5.39
C GLU A 72 -19.13 6.80 -4.38
N SER A 73 -19.99 7.67 -4.89
CA SER A 73 -20.99 8.42 -4.11
C SER A 73 -22.36 8.10 -4.68
N LEU A 74 -23.28 7.67 -3.82
CA LEU A 74 -24.70 7.49 -4.18
C LEU A 74 -25.45 8.82 -4.33
N ILE A 75 -24.79 9.93 -4.01
CA ILE A 75 -25.33 11.29 -4.15
C ILE A 75 -24.74 11.88 -5.42
N SER A 76 -25.61 12.28 -6.34
CA SER A 76 -25.21 13.03 -7.53
C SER A 76 -24.59 14.36 -7.10
N PRO A 77 -23.36 14.71 -7.55
CA PRO A 77 -22.71 15.97 -7.20
C PRO A 77 -23.56 17.21 -7.54
N LYS A 78 -24.48 17.06 -8.50
CA LYS A 78 -25.38 18.12 -8.97
C LYS A 78 -26.54 18.43 -8.03
N LEU A 79 -26.74 17.64 -6.98
CA LEU A 79 -27.81 17.83 -5.98
C LEU A 79 -27.34 18.63 -4.75
N LEU A 80 -26.10 19.11 -4.73
CA LEU A 80 -25.51 19.93 -3.66
C LEU A 80 -25.52 21.44 -3.97
N ILE A 81 -26.40 21.90 -4.87
CA ILE A 81 -26.60 23.32 -5.20
C ILE A 81 -27.98 23.75 -4.68
#